data_AF-A0A934WFN2-F1
#
_entry.id   AF-A0A934WFN2-F1
#
_cell.length_a   1.000
_cell.length_b   1.000
_cell.length_c   1.000
_cell.angle_alpha   90.00
_cell.angle_beta   90.00
_cell.angle_gamma   90.00
#
_symmetry.space_group_name_H-M   'P 1'
#
loop_
_entity.id
_entity.type
_entity.pdbx_description
1 polymer ?
#
loop_
_entity_poly.entity_id
_entity_poly.type
_entity_poly.pdbx_seq_one_letter_code
_entity_poly.pdbx_strand_id
1 'polypeptide(L)'
;MKYILILFITSLIAFSSSCKKGEAKYEMSDSIKKELNLINFTPDSLLSVELRDKKLNLLKIINDCIIVKNNQIITTATPETFRDVNLSEEYYNLLLKNIDEFNNYTKENNIENVDKMIDKAKNEMFR
;
A
#
# COMPACT_ATOMS: atom_id res chain seq x y z
N MET A 1 -16.63 8.58 -3.83
CA MET A 1 -16.22 7.52 -2.87
C MET A 1 -15.10 6.62 -3.41
N LYS A 2 -14.27 7.09 -4.36
CA LYS A 2 -12.90 6.58 -4.63
C LYS A 2 -11.88 7.06 -3.57
N TYR A 3 -12.35 7.85 -2.59
CA TYR A 3 -11.53 8.64 -1.68
C TYR A 3 -11.04 7.88 -0.44
N ILE A 4 -11.61 6.71 -0.12
CA ILE A 4 -11.14 5.88 1.01
C ILE A 4 -9.88 5.09 0.62
N LEU A 5 -9.80 4.60 -0.61
CA LEU A 5 -8.58 4.01 -1.18
C LEU A 5 -7.49 5.06 -1.38
N ILE A 6 -7.88 6.26 -1.84
CA ILE A 6 -7.00 7.43 -1.83
C ILE A 6 -6.57 7.71 -0.40
N LEU A 7 -7.40 7.65 0.64
CA LEU A 7 -6.93 7.84 2.03
C LEU A 7 -5.95 6.77 2.51
N PHE A 8 -6.10 5.49 2.14
CA PHE A 8 -5.13 4.45 2.48
C PHE A 8 -3.81 4.63 1.73
N ILE A 9 -3.84 5.09 0.47
CA ILE A 9 -2.66 5.30 -0.38
C ILE A 9 -2.10 6.74 -0.31
N THR A 10 -2.84 7.71 0.21
CA THR A 10 -2.40 9.10 0.45
C THR A 10 -2.06 9.37 1.89
N SER A 11 -2.58 8.63 2.87
CA SER A 11 -1.97 8.59 4.23
C SER A 11 -0.53 8.03 4.16
N LEU A 12 -0.32 7.12 3.21
CA LEU A 12 0.96 6.59 2.72
C LEU A 12 1.96 7.67 2.22
N ILE A 13 1.49 8.88 1.88
CA ILE A 13 2.33 10.03 1.47
C ILE A 13 2.29 11.16 2.52
N ALA A 14 1.17 11.32 3.25
CA ALA A 14 0.98 12.44 4.18
C ALA A 14 1.67 12.25 5.55
N PHE A 15 2.01 11.02 5.97
CA PHE A 15 2.68 10.77 7.25
C PHE A 15 4.22 10.89 7.22
N SER A 16 4.85 11.10 6.06
CA SER A 16 6.30 11.33 5.99
C SER A 16 6.76 12.67 6.59
N SER A 17 5.82 13.55 6.96
CA SER A 17 6.11 14.92 7.41
C SER A 17 5.98 15.13 8.92
N SER A 18 5.49 14.15 9.69
CA SER A 18 5.29 14.31 11.14
C SER A 18 5.62 13.05 11.93
N CYS A 19 6.89 12.64 11.95
CA CYS A 19 7.42 11.91 13.11
C CYS A 19 8.91 12.22 13.29
N LYS A 20 9.28 12.65 14.50
CA LYS A 20 10.63 13.10 14.86
C LYS A 20 11.54 11.91 15.15
N LYS A 21 12.78 12.04 14.65
CA LYS A 21 14.07 11.46 15.08
C LYS A 21 14.10 9.98 15.46
N GLY A 22 14.80 9.24 14.60
CA GLY A 22 15.66 8.13 15.03
C GLY A 22 15.18 6.77 14.59
N GLU A 23 15.27 6.48 13.29
CA GLU A 23 15.44 5.14 12.72
C GLU A 23 15.65 5.35 11.21
N ALA A 24 16.48 4.52 10.57
CA ALA A 24 16.88 4.70 9.18
C ALA A 24 15.65 4.89 8.29
N LYS A 25 15.39 6.13 7.87
CA LYS A 25 14.29 6.44 6.98
C LYS A 25 14.57 5.72 5.68
N TYR A 26 13.78 4.69 5.39
CA TYR A 26 13.71 4.14 4.06
C TYR A 26 13.27 5.27 3.11
N GLU A 27 14.24 5.87 2.44
CA GLU A 27 14.01 6.92 1.46
C GLU A 27 13.66 6.25 0.14
N MET A 28 12.36 6.19 -0.16
CA MET A 28 11.88 5.73 -1.46
C MET A 28 12.47 6.58 -2.57
N SER A 29 12.88 5.95 -3.67
CA SER A 29 13.37 6.64 -4.85
C SER A 29 12.30 7.57 -5.44
N ASP A 30 12.71 8.74 -5.94
CA ASP A 30 11.77 9.71 -6.52
C ASP A 30 11.06 9.18 -7.77
N SER A 31 11.68 8.22 -8.45
CA SER A 31 11.06 7.49 -9.57
C SER A 31 9.83 6.72 -9.12
N ILE A 32 9.91 5.94 -8.03
CA ILE A 32 8.78 5.16 -7.54
C ILE A 32 7.70 6.07 -6.95
N LYS A 33 8.07 7.15 -6.25
CA LYS A 33 7.09 8.14 -5.79
C LYS A 33 6.28 8.72 -6.95
N LYS A 34 6.96 9.09 -8.04
CA LYS A 34 6.31 9.61 -9.24
C LYS A 34 5.41 8.57 -9.90
N GLU A 35 5.88 7.33 -9.99
CA GLU A 35 5.10 6.20 -10.54
C GLU A 35 3.83 5.94 -9.73
N LEU A 36 3.94 5.84 -8.41
CA LEU A 36 2.79 5.68 -7.52
C LEU A 36 1.82 6.85 -7.62
N ASN A 37 2.31 8.09 -7.69
CA ASN A 37 1.45 9.25 -7.91
C ASN A 37 0.66 9.12 -9.22
N LEU A 38 1.30 8.70 -10.30
CA LEU A 38 0.60 8.49 -11.57
C LEU A 38 -0.46 7.39 -11.45
N ILE A 39 -0.12 6.24 -10.85
CA ILE A 39 -1.02 5.10 -10.65
C ILE A 39 -2.28 5.48 -9.84
N ASN A 40 -2.12 6.34 -8.83
CA ASN A 40 -3.19 6.69 -7.89
C ASN A 40 -4.08 7.83 -8.35
N PHE A 41 -3.51 8.83 -9.03
CA PHE A 41 -4.23 10.06 -9.37
C PHE A 41 -4.64 10.14 -10.84
N THR A 42 -4.08 9.32 -11.71
CA THR A 42 -4.46 9.28 -13.12
C THR A 42 -5.62 8.32 -13.33
N PRO A 43 -6.72 8.74 -14.01
CA PRO A 43 -7.78 7.82 -14.42
C PRO A 43 -7.24 6.64 -15.23
N ASP A 44 -7.79 5.43 -15.05
CA ASP A 44 -7.29 4.22 -15.72
C ASP A 44 -7.31 4.32 -17.26
N SER A 45 -8.24 5.09 -17.81
CA SER A 45 -8.33 5.36 -19.25
C SER A 45 -7.15 6.18 -19.78
N LEU A 46 -6.46 6.92 -18.91
CA LEU A 46 -5.32 7.79 -19.24
C LEU A 46 -3.99 7.18 -18.80
N LEU A 47 -3.99 6.05 -18.09
CA LEU A 47 -2.77 5.31 -17.78
C LEU A 47 -2.20 4.65 -19.04
N SER A 48 -0.87 4.68 -19.16
CA SER A 48 -0.16 3.84 -20.12
C SER A 48 -0.42 2.36 -19.79
N VAL A 49 -0.27 1.49 -20.79
CA VAL A 49 -0.42 0.04 -20.61
C VAL A 49 0.49 -0.48 -19.51
N GLU A 50 1.76 -0.08 -19.51
CA GLU A 50 2.74 -0.47 -18.49
C GLU A 50 2.31 -0.05 -17.07
N LEU A 51 1.87 1.20 -16.87
CA LEU A 51 1.44 1.67 -15.55
C LEU A 51 0.15 0.99 -15.09
N ARG A 52 -0.75 0.68 -16.03
CA ARG A 52 -1.96 -0.08 -15.75
C ARG A 52 -1.62 -1.51 -15.31
N ASP A 53 -0.71 -2.18 -16.00
CA ASP A 53 -0.29 -3.55 -15.65
C ASP A 53 0.40 -3.57 -14.28
N LYS A 54 1.28 -2.59 -14.00
CA LYS A 54 1.88 -2.42 -12.67
C LYS A 54 0.83 -2.20 -11.58
N LYS A 55 -0.16 -1.33 -11.82
CA LYS A 55 -1.28 -1.11 -10.90
C LYS A 55 -2.03 -2.40 -10.61
N LEU A 56 -2.38 -3.17 -11.64
CA LEU A 56 -3.08 -4.44 -11.49
C LEU A 56 -2.25 -5.46 -10.71
N ASN A 57 -0.95 -5.56 -10.99
CA ASN A 57 -0.04 -6.44 -10.25
C ASN A 57 0.06 -6.06 -8.77
N LEU A 58 0.18 -4.76 -8.46
CA LEU A 58 0.18 -4.27 -7.08
C LEU A 58 -1.13 -4.60 -6.36
N LEU A 59 -2.28 -4.35 -7.00
CA LEU A 59 -3.60 -4.66 -6.44
C LEU A 59 -3.76 -6.16 -6.19
N LYS A 60 -3.29 -7.00 -7.11
CA LYS A 60 -3.31 -8.45 -6.98
C LYS A 60 -2.47 -8.92 -5.79
N ILE A 61 -1.23 -8.42 -5.65
CA ILE A 61 -0.38 -8.73 -4.49
C ILE A 61 -1.08 -8.33 -3.19
N ILE A 62 -1.65 -7.13 -3.13
CA ILE A 62 -2.38 -6.65 -1.95
C ILE A 62 -3.56 -7.57 -1.63
N ASN A 63 -4.32 -7.96 -2.64
CA ASN A 63 -5.47 -8.84 -2.44
C ASN A 63 -5.07 -10.23 -1.94
N ASP A 64 -4.05 -10.82 -2.56
CA ASP A 64 -3.70 -12.23 -2.38
C ASP A 64 -2.80 -12.45 -1.15
N CYS A 65 -1.93 -11.47 -0.83
CA CYS A 65 -0.91 -11.63 0.19
C CYS A 65 -1.21 -10.90 1.51
N ILE A 66 -2.13 -9.93 1.53
CA ILE A 66 -2.51 -9.26 2.79
C ILE A 66 -3.60 -10.05 3.50
N ILE A 67 -3.38 -10.34 4.78
CA ILE A 67 -4.34 -10.98 5.66
C ILE A 67 -4.41 -10.22 6.99
N VAL A 68 -5.54 -10.32 7.68
CA VAL A 68 -5.71 -9.75 9.03
C VAL A 68 -5.73 -10.88 10.05
N LYS A 69 -4.88 -10.77 11.07
CA LYS A 69 -4.81 -11.70 12.20
C LYS A 69 -4.65 -10.92 13.50
N ASN A 70 -5.43 -11.26 14.51
CA ASN A 70 -5.40 -10.58 15.82
C ASN A 70 -5.52 -9.05 15.70
N ASN A 71 -6.43 -8.58 14.82
CA ASN A 71 -6.66 -7.16 14.55
C ASN A 71 -5.42 -6.40 14.02
N GLN A 72 -4.48 -7.12 13.40
CA GLN A 72 -3.31 -6.55 12.73
C GLN A 72 -3.21 -7.08 11.32
N ILE A 73 -2.70 -6.23 10.42
CA ILE A 73 -2.34 -6.63 9.07
C ILE A 73 -1.03 -7.42 9.14
N ILE A 74 -0.99 -8.58 8.47
CA ILE A 74 0.24 -9.29 8.16
C ILE A 74 0.27 -9.60 6.65
N THR A 75 1.46 -9.85 6.12
CA THR A 75 1.65 -10.19 4.71
C THR A 75 2.36 -11.52 4.53
N THR A 76 1.94 -12.29 3.55
CA THR A 76 2.65 -13.49 3.08
C THR A 76 3.54 -13.20 1.87
N ALA A 77 3.57 -11.94 1.39
CA ALA A 77 4.41 -11.55 0.26
C ALA A 77 5.89 -11.64 0.63
N THR A 78 6.72 -12.00 -0.34
CA THR A 78 8.17 -11.99 -0.26
C THR A 78 8.75 -11.07 -1.33
N PRO A 79 10.04 -10.71 -1.29
CA PRO A 79 10.69 -10.00 -2.40
C PRO A 79 10.49 -10.70 -3.75
N GLU A 80 10.48 -12.04 -3.78
CA GLU A 80 10.20 -12.85 -4.98
C GLU A 80 8.80 -12.58 -5.52
N THR A 81 7.78 -12.44 -4.67
CA THR A 81 6.40 -12.12 -5.09
C THR A 81 6.33 -10.86 -5.96
N PHE A 82 7.18 -9.86 -5.68
CA PHE A 82 7.25 -8.62 -6.46
C PHE A 82 8.10 -8.81 -7.73
N ARG A 83 9.23 -9.52 -7.62
CA ARG A 83 10.10 -9.81 -8.77
C ARG A 83 9.38 -10.63 -9.85
N ASP A 84 8.55 -11.58 -9.48
CA ASP A 84 7.79 -12.45 -10.39
C ASP A 84 6.81 -11.66 -11.29
N VAL A 85 6.44 -10.44 -10.87
CA VAL A 85 5.56 -9.54 -11.62
C VAL A 85 6.28 -8.28 -12.12
N ASN A 86 7.61 -8.34 -12.23
CA ASN A 86 8.48 -7.24 -12.66
C ASN A 86 8.37 -5.95 -11.83
N LEU A 87 8.10 -6.08 -10.53
CA LEU A 87 8.17 -4.97 -9.59
C LEU A 87 9.50 -5.03 -8.83
N SER A 88 10.13 -3.88 -8.63
CA SER A 88 11.37 -3.80 -7.86
C SER A 88 11.12 -4.15 -6.38
N GLU A 89 12.18 -4.59 -5.71
CA GLU A 89 12.17 -4.85 -4.26
C GLU A 89 11.75 -3.61 -3.44
N GLU A 90 11.94 -2.41 -3.98
CA GLU A 90 11.51 -1.19 -3.30
C GLU A 90 10.00 -1.14 -3.02
N TYR A 91 9.18 -1.80 -3.85
CA TYR A 91 7.74 -1.93 -3.60
C TYR A 91 7.42 -2.87 -2.43
N TYR A 92 8.20 -3.94 -2.27
CA TYR A 92 8.08 -4.86 -1.14
C TYR A 92 8.41 -4.15 0.17
N ASN A 93 9.52 -3.43 0.21
CA ASN A 93 9.94 -2.66 1.38
C ASN A 93 8.92 -1.58 1.73
N LEU A 94 8.33 -0.92 0.74
CA LEU A 94 7.22 0.01 0.96
C LEU A 94 6.01 -0.69 1.58
N LEU A 95 5.62 -1.87 1.06
CA LEU A 95 4.50 -2.63 1.61
C LEU A 95 4.70 -2.94 3.10
N LEU A 96 5.87 -3.46 3.48
CA LEU A 96 6.20 -3.77 4.87
C LEU A 96 6.09 -2.53 5.76
N LYS A 97 6.69 -1.42 5.34
CA LYS A 97 6.64 -0.16 6.06
C LYS A 97 5.20 0.30 6.30
N ASN A 98 4.34 0.24 5.29
CA ASN A 98 2.95 0.67 5.43
C ASN A 98 2.15 -0.24 6.37
N ILE A 99 2.42 -1.53 6.36
CA ILE A 99 1.79 -2.49 7.27
C ILE A 99 2.16 -2.13 8.72
N ASP A 100 3.44 -1.87 8.97
CA ASP A 100 3.92 -1.48 10.31
C ASP A 100 3.31 -0.14 10.75
N GLU A 101 3.31 0.87 9.89
CA GLU A 101 2.70 2.18 10.17
C GLU A 101 1.20 2.06 10.46
N PHE A 102 0.46 1.28 9.66
CA PHE A 102 -0.98 1.08 9.87
C PHE A 102 -1.27 0.28 11.15
N ASN A 103 -0.50 -0.76 11.44
CA ASN A 103 -0.64 -1.54 12.67
C ASN A 103 -0.34 -0.70 13.92
N ASN A 104 0.67 0.17 13.86
CA ASN A 104 0.96 1.11 14.95
C ASN A 104 -0.18 2.10 15.12
N TYR A 105 -0.66 2.71 14.03
CA TYR A 105 -1.78 3.65 14.07
C TYR A 105 -3.05 3.01 14.68
N THR A 106 -3.43 1.82 14.24
CA THR A 106 -4.62 1.13 14.74
C THR A 106 -4.51 0.78 16.22
N LYS A 107 -3.32 0.36 16.67
CA LYS A 107 -3.03 0.11 18.08
C LYS A 107 -3.10 1.39 18.92
N GLU A 108 -2.48 2.48 18.46
CA GLU A 108 -2.48 3.77 19.17
C GLU A 108 -3.88 4.38 19.30
N ASN A 109 -4.76 4.12 18.31
CA ASN A 109 -6.11 4.66 18.27
C ASN A 109 -7.18 3.67 18.77
N ASN A 110 -6.79 2.52 19.31
CA ASN A 110 -7.69 1.46 19.82
C ASN A 110 -8.76 1.04 18.78
N ILE A 111 -8.35 0.92 17.52
CA ILE A 111 -9.23 0.45 16.44
C ILE A 111 -9.31 -1.07 16.52
N GLU A 112 -10.49 -1.65 16.70
CA GLU A 112 -10.69 -3.09 16.92
C GLU A 112 -11.30 -3.86 15.72
N ASN A 113 -11.54 -3.17 14.61
CA ASN A 113 -12.25 -3.71 13.44
C ASN A 113 -11.41 -3.64 12.14
N VAL A 114 -10.11 -3.91 12.24
CA VAL A 114 -9.18 -3.88 11.11
C VAL A 114 -9.58 -4.87 10.01
N ASP A 115 -10.11 -6.03 10.40
CA ASP A 115 -10.65 -7.05 9.48
C ASP A 115 -11.71 -6.45 8.54
N LYS A 116 -12.73 -5.79 9.10
CA LYS A 116 -13.82 -5.17 8.34
C LYS A 116 -13.32 -4.03 7.46
N MET A 117 -12.33 -3.27 7.92
CA MET A 117 -11.72 -2.20 7.13
C MET A 117 -11.02 -2.75 5.89
N ILE A 118 -10.23 -3.82 6.05
CA ILE A 118 -9.50 -4.45 4.95
C ILE A 118 -10.45 -5.19 4.00
N ASP A 119 -11.43 -5.93 4.51
CA ASP A 119 -12.42 -6.61 3.67
C ASP A 119 -13.22 -5.62 2.83
N LYS A 120 -13.62 -4.49 3.43
CA LYS A 120 -14.28 -3.41 2.70
C LYS A 120 -13.36 -2.85 1.61
N ALA A 121 -12.09 -2.58 1.93
CA ALA A 121 -11.13 -2.06 0.97
C ALA A 121 -10.92 -3.02 -0.21
N LYS A 122 -10.74 -4.33 0.05
CA LYS A 122 -10.58 -5.35 -1.00
C LYS A 122 -11.81 -5.45 -1.90
N ASN A 123 -13.01 -5.44 -1.32
CA ASN A 123 -14.26 -5.46 -2.09
C ASN A 123 -14.45 -4.22 -2.99
N GLU A 124 -13.91 -3.08 -2.59
CA GLU A 124 -13.93 -1.85 -3.39
C GLU A 124 -12.84 -1.83 -4.49
N MET A 125 -11.74 -2.59 -4.34
CA MET A 125 -10.66 -2.64 -5.33
C MET A 125 -11.06 -3.31 -6.65
N PHE A 126 -11.98 -4.29 -6.62
CA PHE A 126 -12.38 -5.09 -7.78
C PHE A 126 -13.81 -4.81 -8.25
N ARG A 127 -14.37 -3.66 -7.85
CA ARG A 127 -15.70 -3.19 -8.21
C ARG A 127 -15.64 -2.09 -9.26
#